data_AF-A0ABD1N8V2-F1
#
_entry.id   AF-A0ABD1N8V2-F1
#
_cell.length_a   1.000
_cell.length_b   1.000
_cell.length_c   1.000
_cell.angle_alpha   90.00
_cell.angle_beta   90.00
_cell.angle_gamma   90.00
#
_symmetry.space_group_name_H-M   'P 1'
#
loop_
_entity.id
_entity.type
_entity.pdbx_description
1 polymer ?
#
loop_
_entity_poly.entity_id
_entity_poly.type
_entity_poly.pdbx_seq_one_letter_code
_entity_poly.pdbx_strand_id
1 'polypeptide(L)' 'MDYNDTNVGKVKICKAERDVYAAIIDEKVAMKIGHGHFEPSSGSQRWSSALEGRDYKIWEAS' A
#
# COMPACT_ATOMS: atom_id res chain seq x y z
N MET A 1 25.99 -19.87 3.58
CA MET A 1 25.31 -18.57 3.39
C MET A 1 23.91 -18.92 2.93
N ASP A 2 23.01 -19.07 3.89
CA ASP A 2 21.65 -19.53 3.60
C ASP A 2 20.80 -18.36 3.12
N TYR A 3 20.25 -18.47 1.92
CA TYR A 3 19.37 -17.49 1.26
C TYR A 3 17.98 -17.37 1.91
N ASN A 4 17.84 -17.74 3.19
CA ASN A 4 16.54 -17.92 3.85
C ASN A 4 16.13 -16.75 4.74
N ASP A 5 16.87 -15.64 4.72
CA ASP A 5 16.48 -14.41 5.43
C ASP A 5 15.63 -13.48 4.56
N THR A 6 14.87 -14.05 3.63
CA THR A 6 13.96 -13.27 2.80
C THR A 6 12.61 -13.24 3.51
N ASN A 7 12.38 -12.19 4.29
CA ASN A 7 11.00 -11.75 4.52
C ASN A 7 10.45 -11.33 3.14
N VAL A 8 9.88 -12.29 2.39
CA VAL A 8 9.32 -12.04 1.07
C VAL A 8 8.01 -11.29 1.30
N GLY A 9 8.10 -9.96 1.32
CA GLY A 9 6.95 -9.12 1.55
C GLY A 9 5.86 -9.37 0.50
N LYS A 10 4.66 -9.74 0.94
CA LYS A 10 3.53 -10.03 0.07
C LYS A 10 2.94 -8.73 -0.45
N VAL A 11 3.02 -8.52 -1.76
CA VAL A 11 2.39 -7.38 -2.44
C VAL A 11 1.03 -7.80 -2.99
N LYS A 12 -0.04 -7.13 -2.56
CA LYS A 12 -1.38 -7.26 -3.11
C LYS A 12 -1.70 -6.02 -3.93
N ILE A 13 -1.80 -6.16 -5.25
CA ILE A 13 -2.27 -5.09 -6.12
C ILE A 13 -3.78 -4.95 -5.91
N CYS A 14 -4.21 -3.76 -5.48
CA CYS A 14 -5.61 -3.45 -5.22
C CYS A 14 -6.25 -2.68 -6.38
N LYS A 15 -5.46 -1.88 -7.11
CA LYS A 15 -5.93 -1.10 -8.25
C LYS A 15 -4.80 -0.88 -9.25
N ALA A 16 -5.08 -1.06 -10.54
CA ALA A 16 -4.15 -0.82 -11.63
C ALA A 16 -4.90 -0.22 -12.83
N GLU A 17 -5.11 1.08 -12.78
CA GLU A 17 -5.80 1.87 -13.79
C GLU A 17 -4.87 2.94 -14.38
N ARG A 18 -5.30 3.63 -15.44
CA ARG A 18 -4.51 4.63 -16.16
C ARG A 18 -3.98 5.74 -15.25
N ASP A 19 -4.77 6.15 -14.26
CA ASP A 19 -4.51 7.28 -13.39
C ASP A 19 -4.17 6.88 -11.95
N VAL A 20 -4.16 5.59 -11.63
CA VAL A 20 -3.82 5.11 -10.28
C VAL A 20 -3.27 3.69 -10.28
N TYR A 21 -2.16 3.53 -9.58
CA TYR A 21 -1.66 2.24 -9.12
C TYR A 21 -1.72 2.21 -7.60
N ALA A 22 -2.32 1.17 -7.03
CA ALA A 22 -2.43 1.01 -5.59
C ALA A 22 -2.19 -0.43 -5.15
N ALA A 23 -1.49 -0.57 -4.03
CA ALA A 23 -1.12 -1.85 -3.46
C ALA A 23 -1.12 -1.83 -1.93
N ILE A 24 -1.28 -3.01 -1.35
CA ILE A 24 -1.06 -3.28 0.07
C ILE A 24 0.11 -4.25 0.19
N ILE A 25 1.10 -3.90 1.01
CA ILE A 25 2.32 -4.67 1.24
C ILE A 25 2.29 -5.21 2.67
N ASP A 26 2.40 -6.52 2.80
CA ASP A 26 2.39 -7.27 4.06
C ASP A 26 1.22 -6.97 4.99
N GLU A 27 0.13 -6.45 4.43
CA GLU A 27 -0.98 -5.90 5.20
C GLU A 27 -0.55 -4.77 6.15
N LYS A 28 0.68 -4.26 6.08
CA LYS A 28 1.23 -3.24 6.98
C LYS A 28 1.26 -1.85 6.35
N VAL A 29 1.47 -1.81 5.04
CA VAL A 29 1.58 -0.57 4.28
C VAL A 29 0.58 -0.59 3.14
N ALA A 30 -0.23 0.46 3.02
CA ALA A 30 -1.01 0.71 1.82
C ALA A 30 -0.44 1.91 1.08
N MET A 31 -0.49 1.89 -0.25
CA MET A 31 0.00 3.00 -1.07
C MET A 31 -0.86 3.24 -2.29
N LYS A 32 -0.88 4.49 -2.74
CA LYS A 32 -1.32 4.86 -4.10
C LYS A 32 -0.29 5.77 -4.77
N ILE A 33 -0.17 5.62 -6.08
CA ILE A 33 0.56 6.51 -6.98
C ILE A 33 -0.39 6.91 -8.12
N GLY A 34 -0.39 8.19 -8.48
CA GLY A 34 -1.28 8.79 -9.47
C GLY A 34 -2.40 9.64 -8.84
N HIS A 35 -2.96 10.52 -9.67
CA HIS A 35 -4.05 11.44 -9.32
C HIS A 35 -5.40 10.72 -9.13
N GLY A 36 -5.53 9.48 -9.62
CA GLY A 36 -6.72 8.66 -9.41
C GLY A 36 -6.94 8.31 -7.93
N HIS A 37 -8.18 7.97 -7.62
CA HIS A 37 -8.62 7.70 -6.25
C HIS A 37 -8.33 6.26 -5.82
N PHE A 38 -7.79 6.13 -4.61
CA PHE A 38 -7.68 4.89 -3.87
C PHE A 38 -7.57 5.22 -2.37
N GLU A 39 -8.29 4.47 -1.55
CA GLU A 39 -8.09 4.42 -0.11
C GLU A 39 -8.22 2.96 0.35
N PRO A 40 -7.36 2.48 1.27
CA PRO A 40 -7.48 1.14 1.80
C PRO A 40 -8.77 1.01 2.63
N SER A 41 -9.48 -0.11 2.49
CA SER A 41 -10.71 -0.34 3.25
C SER A 41 -10.42 -0.44 4.74
N SER A 42 -11.22 0.25 5.56
CA SER A 42 -11.09 0.29 7.01
C SER A 42 -11.71 -0.93 7.72
N GLY A 43 -11.51 -2.12 7.17
CA GLY A 43 -12.11 -3.38 7.65
C GLY A 43 -11.63 -3.78 9.06
N SER A 44 -10.90 -4.89 9.16
CA SER A 44 -10.26 -5.31 10.42
C SER A 44 -9.06 -4.44 10.81
N GLN A 45 -8.49 -3.71 9.86
CA GLN A 45 -7.32 -2.85 10.05
C GLN A 45 -7.68 -1.38 10.05
N ARG A 46 -7.06 -0.66 10.98
CA ARG A 46 -7.09 0.80 11.04
C ARG A 46 -5.90 1.34 10.27
N TRP A 47 -6.18 2.11 9.23
CA TRP A 47 -5.16 2.76 8.41
C TRP A 47 -5.01 4.21 8.85
N SER A 48 -3.76 4.63 9.06
CA SER A 48 -3.41 6.02 9.37
C SER A 48 -2.54 6.58 8.26
N SER A 49 -2.76 7.84 7.87
CA SER A 49 -1.94 8.51 6.87
C SER A 49 -0.53 8.69 7.41
N ALA A 50 0.47 8.16 6.71
CA ALA A 50 1.89 8.28 7.07
C ALA A 50 2.57 9.41 6.28
N LEU A 51 2.30 9.50 4.98
CA LEU A 51 2.89 10.50 4.08
C LEU A 51 1.99 10.75 2.88
N GLU A 52 1.88 12.00 2.43
CA GLU A 52 1.15 12.35 1.21
C GLU A 52 1.85 13.47 0.43
N GLY A 53 1.64 13.48 -0.89
CA GLY A 53 2.06 14.54 -1.79
C GLY A 53 1.11 14.64 -2.98
N ARG A 54 1.52 15.36 -4.03
CA ARG A 54 0.65 15.71 -5.17
C ARG A 54 -0.06 14.50 -5.80
N ASP A 55 0.65 13.41 -6.02
CA ASP A 55 0.16 12.23 -6.73
C ASP A 55 0.53 10.93 -6.01
N TYR A 56 0.72 10.97 -4.69
CA TYR A 56 0.97 9.77 -3.91
C TYR A 56 0.46 9.92 -2.48
N LYS A 57 0.09 8.79 -1.89
CA LYS A 57 -0.27 8.70 -0.47
C LYS A 57 0.07 7.32 0.07
N ILE A 58 0.60 7.30 1.29
CA ILE A 58 1.01 6.10 2.02
C ILE A 58 0.22 6.06 3.33
N TRP A 59 -0.28 4.88 3.66
CA TRP A 59 -0.91 4.59 4.94
C TRP A 59 -0.18 3.44 5.63
N GLU A 60 -0.14 3.52 6.95
CA GLU A 60 0.33 2.44 7.82
C GLU A 60 -0.84 1.84 8.58
N ALA A 61 -0.83 0.52 8.74
CA ALA A 61 -1.77 -0.17 9.61
C ALA A 61 -1.34 -0.02 11.07
N SER A 62 -2.31 0.24 11.96
CA SER A 62 -2.14 0.18 13.42
C SER A 62 -2.34 -1.22 13.99
#